data_AF-A0ABD2Z7H5-F1
#
_entry.id   AF-A0ABD2Z7H5-F1
#
_cell.length_a   1.000
_cell.length_b   1.000
_cell.length_c   1.000
_cell.angle_alpha   90.00
_cell.angle_beta   90.00
_cell.angle_gamma   90.00
#
_symmetry.space_group_name_H-M   'P 1'
#
loop_
_entity.id
_entity.type
_entity.pdbx_description
1 polymer ?
#
loop_
_entity_poly.entity_id
_entity_poly.type
_entity_poly.pdbx_seq_one_letter_code
_entity_poly.pdbx_strand_id
1 'polypeptide(L)'
;MVAPIQKKLPEKTLKFWRWLSPRHFHGGELNQNGSCVFDKPLEEPQLDLWFDTSNNGVNKEARLLNHLIEEALEGTDIKILDLTHLSEFRSDTHPTIWLGKKDAVA
;
A
#
# COMPACT_ATOMS: atom_id res chain seq x y z
N MET A 1 7.00 -13.80 11.93
CA MET A 1 5.67 -13.72 11.31
C MET A 1 5.23 -15.08 10.75
N VAL A 2 6.04 -15.74 9.93
CA VAL A 2 5.71 -17.03 9.27
C VAL A 2 5.51 -18.21 10.22
N ALA A 3 6.45 -18.49 11.13
CA ALA A 3 6.40 -19.72 11.94
C ALA A 3 5.11 -19.90 12.76
N PRO A 4 4.55 -18.86 13.42
CA PRO A 4 3.23 -18.98 14.07
C PRO A 4 2.08 -19.30 13.11
N ILE A 5 2.13 -18.80 11.86
CA ILE A 5 1.09 -19.04 10.84
C ILE A 5 1.16 -20.50 10.38
N GLN A 6 2.35 -20.99 10.05
CA GLN A 6 2.57 -22.37 9.63
C GLN A 6 2.20 -23.38 10.73
N LYS A 7 2.47 -23.05 12.00
CA LYS A 7 2.11 -23.91 13.14
C LYS A 7 0.59 -23.97 13.38
N LYS A 8 -0.13 -22.87 13.16
CA LYS A 8 -1.55 -22.75 13.53
C LYS A 8 -2.51 -23.14 12.42
N LEU A 9 -2.14 -22.93 11.16
CA LEU A 9 -3.02 -23.16 10.03
C LEU A 9 -2.77 -24.53 9.40
N PRO A 10 -3.84 -25.29 9.05
CA PRO A 10 -3.70 -26.54 8.31
C PRO A 10 -2.88 -26.37 7.02
N GLU A 11 -2.17 -27.42 6.61
CA GLU A 11 -1.38 -27.43 5.36
C GLU A 11 -2.24 -27.20 4.11
N LYS A 12 -3.48 -27.67 4.12
CA LYS A 12 -4.42 -27.51 3.00
C LYS A 12 -5.03 -26.10 2.90
N THR A 13 -4.73 -25.21 3.84
CA THR A 13 -5.26 -23.84 3.84
C THR A 13 -4.53 -23.00 2.79
N LEU A 14 -5.28 -22.41 1.87
CA LEU A 14 -4.74 -21.39 0.96
C LEU A 14 -4.46 -20.10 1.73
N LYS A 15 -3.19 -19.69 1.75
CA LYS A 15 -2.71 -18.53 2.53
C LYS A 15 -2.25 -17.45 1.56
N PHE A 16 -2.70 -16.22 1.81
CA PHE A 16 -2.21 -15.05 1.10
C PHE A 16 -1.62 -14.05 2.08
N TRP A 17 -0.48 -13.46 1.71
CA TRP A 17 0.02 -12.25 2.31
C TRP A 17 -0.19 -11.10 1.33
N ARG A 18 -1.09 -10.18 1.69
CA ARG A 18 -1.34 -8.98 0.89
C ARG A 18 -0.24 -7.97 1.16
N TRP A 19 0.40 -7.46 0.10
CA TRP A 19 1.32 -6.34 0.21
C TRP A 19 0.65 -5.07 0.72
N LEU A 20 1.46 -4.11 1.15
CA LEU A 20 0.97 -2.87 1.74
C LEU A 20 0.15 -2.06 0.73
N SER A 21 -0.95 -1.49 1.22
CA SER A 21 -1.74 -0.54 0.45
C SER A 21 -0.97 0.78 0.33
N PRO A 22 -0.84 1.37 -0.86
CA PRO A 22 -0.20 2.67 -1.01
C PRO A 22 -1.05 3.77 -0.37
N ARG A 23 -0.36 4.79 0.15
CA ARG A 23 -0.95 6.05 0.64
C ARG A 23 -0.83 7.14 -0.41
N HIS A 24 -1.78 8.09 -0.39
CA HIS A 24 -1.86 9.21 -1.33
C HIS A 24 -2.04 10.56 -0.61
N PHE A 25 -1.52 10.67 0.62
CA PHE A 25 -1.70 11.85 1.47
C PHE A 25 -0.65 12.93 1.20
N HIS A 26 -1.09 14.18 1.09
CA HIS A 26 -0.27 15.38 1.16
C HIS A 26 -0.40 16.02 2.53
N GLY A 27 0.60 16.80 2.95
CA GLY A 27 0.52 17.62 4.17
C GLY A 27 0.57 16.84 5.49
N GLY A 28 0.64 15.50 5.44
CA GLY A 28 0.78 14.63 6.61
C GLY A 28 0.28 13.21 6.38
N GLU A 29 -0.09 12.54 7.48
CA GLU A 29 -0.63 11.16 7.48
C GLU A 29 -2.16 11.14 7.62
N LEU A 30 -2.79 9.99 7.37
CA LEU A 30 -4.25 9.79 7.51
C LEU A 30 -4.85 10.35 8.81
N ASN A 31 -4.08 10.35 9.91
CA ASN A 31 -4.49 10.86 11.22
C ASN A 31 -3.63 12.05 11.71
N GLN A 32 -2.87 12.68 10.81
CA GLN A 32 -1.99 13.81 11.10
C GLN A 32 -2.11 14.85 9.98
N ASN A 33 -3.33 15.34 9.73
CA ASN A 33 -3.63 16.37 8.73
C ASN A 33 -3.27 16.00 7.27
N GLY A 34 -3.03 14.72 6.98
CA GLY A 34 -2.78 14.22 5.64
C GLY A 34 -4.07 14.07 4.83
N SER A 35 -4.06 14.52 3.58
CA SER A 35 -5.23 14.45 2.70
C SER A 35 -4.91 13.97 1.28
N CYS A 36 -5.82 13.16 0.72
CA CYS A 36 -5.82 12.84 -0.71
C CYS A 36 -6.93 13.65 -1.38
N VAL A 37 -6.55 14.49 -2.35
CA VAL A 37 -7.48 15.42 -3.03
C VAL A 37 -7.74 15.05 -4.49
N PHE A 38 -7.08 14.02 -5.00
CA PHE A 38 -7.26 13.51 -6.35
C PHE A 38 -8.66 12.90 -6.50
N ASP A 39 -9.31 13.17 -7.64
CA ASP A 39 -10.61 12.62 -8.02
C ASP A 39 -10.55 11.79 -9.32
N LYS A 40 -9.33 11.57 -9.82
CA LYS A 40 -9.02 10.76 -11.01
C LYS A 40 -7.82 9.87 -10.70
N PRO A 41 -7.73 8.70 -11.36
CA PRO A 41 -6.54 7.87 -11.27
C PRO A 41 -5.28 8.65 -11.64
N LEU A 42 -4.16 8.32 -11.01
CA LEU A 42 -2.85 8.82 -11.42
C LEU A 42 -2.45 8.23 -12.78
N GLU A 43 -1.69 8.98 -13.56
CA GLU A 43 -1.03 8.51 -14.77
C GLU A 43 0.35 7.93 -14.44
N GLU A 44 0.90 7.07 -15.30
CA GLU A 44 2.21 6.44 -15.09
C GLU A 44 3.33 7.43 -14.70
N PRO A 45 3.51 8.60 -15.37
CA PRO A 45 4.55 9.54 -14.99
C PRO A 45 4.36 10.14 -13.58
N GLN A 46 3.13 10.14 -13.07
CA GLN A 46 2.83 10.60 -11.72
C GLN A 46 3.16 9.53 -10.67
N LEU A 47 3.17 8.25 -11.04
CA LEU A 47 3.55 7.19 -10.10
C LEU A 47 5.01 7.29 -9.70
N ASP A 48 5.91 7.51 -10.64
CA ASP A 48 7.35 7.58 -10.34
C ASP A 48 7.67 8.74 -9.38
N LEU A 49 6.98 9.88 -9.55
CA LEU A 49 7.11 11.03 -8.63
C LEU A 49 6.70 10.69 -7.19
N TRP A 50 5.69 9.83 -7.04
CA TRP A 50 5.10 9.51 -5.73
C TRP A 50 5.76 8.32 -5.06
N PHE A 51 6.07 7.28 -5.82
CA PHE A 51 6.35 5.95 -5.28
C PHE A 51 7.77 5.45 -5.56
N ASP A 52 8.53 6.05 -6.49
CA ASP A 52 9.93 5.64 -6.71
C ASP A 52 10.75 5.83 -5.42
N THR A 53 11.50 4.81 -5.03
CA THR A 53 12.28 4.79 -3.78
C THR A 53 13.54 5.67 -3.85
N SER A 54 13.99 6.02 -5.05
CA SER A 54 15.04 7.02 -5.30
C SER A 54 14.54 8.44 -5.02
N ASN A 55 13.23 8.67 -5.14
CA ASN A 55 12.59 9.89 -4.71
C ASN A 55 12.32 9.84 -3.19
N ASN A 56 12.30 10.99 -2.53
CA ASN A 56 11.92 11.07 -1.11
C ASN A 56 10.39 11.04 -0.96
N GLY A 57 9.75 10.15 -1.71
CA GLY A 57 8.31 10.04 -1.89
C GLY A 57 7.64 9.34 -0.72
N VAL A 58 6.38 9.70 -0.50
CA VAL A 58 5.48 8.99 0.41
C VAL A 58 5.34 7.55 -0.12
N ASN A 59 5.57 6.51 0.68
CA ASN A 59 5.55 5.06 0.32
C ASN A 59 6.89 4.34 0.12
N LYS A 60 8.03 5.03 0.21
CA LYS A 60 9.34 4.34 0.15
C LYS A 60 9.44 3.22 1.19
N GLU A 61 8.96 3.47 2.41
CA GLU A 61 8.94 2.51 3.50
C GLU A 61 8.02 1.31 3.18
N ALA A 62 6.90 1.55 2.50
CA ALA A 62 5.98 0.48 2.11
C ALA A 62 6.60 -0.46 1.07
N ARG A 63 7.31 0.10 0.07
CA ARG A 63 8.04 -0.69 -0.92
C ARG A 63 9.20 -1.46 -0.28
N LEU A 64 9.96 -0.82 0.61
CA LEU A 64 11.02 -1.49 1.38
C LEU A 64 10.45 -2.66 2.21
N LEU A 65 9.34 -2.45 2.89
CA LEU A 65 8.71 -3.48 3.70
C LEU A 65 8.15 -4.63 2.84
N ASN A 66 7.61 -4.35 1.65
CA ASN A 66 7.18 -5.39 0.71
C ASN A 66 8.35 -6.30 0.30
N HIS A 67 9.54 -5.75 0.04
CA HIS A 67 10.74 -6.56 -0.26
C HIS A 67 11.14 -7.44 0.93
N LEU A 68 11.17 -6.89 2.15
CA LEU A 68 11.49 -7.68 3.35
C LEU A 68 10.45 -8.79 3.62
N ILE A 69 9.18 -8.52 3.30
CA ILE A 69 8.11 -9.53 3.38
C ILE A 69 8.35 -10.63 2.34
N GLU A 70 8.67 -10.27 1.10
CA GLU A 70 8.95 -11.23 0.03
C GLU A 70 10.07 -12.19 0.44
N GLU A 71 11.20 -11.67 0.90
CA GLU A 71 12.31 -12.46 1.44
C GLU A 71 11.86 -13.36 2.61
N ALA A 72 11.05 -12.82 3.53
CA ALA A 72 10.58 -13.58 4.69
C ALA A 72 9.59 -14.71 4.33
N LEU A 73 8.92 -14.62 3.18
CA LEU A 73 7.95 -15.62 2.70
C LEU A 73 8.59 -16.66 1.78
N GLU A 74 9.84 -16.48 1.37
CA GLU A 74 10.57 -17.42 0.52
C GLU A 74 10.59 -18.83 1.13
N GLY A 75 10.26 -19.83 0.31
CA GLY A 75 10.17 -21.24 0.74
C GLY A 75 8.95 -21.60 1.59
N THR A 76 8.00 -20.68 1.78
CA THR A 76 6.75 -20.96 2.52
C THR A 76 5.59 -21.31 1.58
N ASP A 77 4.47 -21.79 2.13
CA ASP A 77 3.22 -22.03 1.40
C ASP A 77 2.29 -20.80 1.35
N ILE A 78 2.79 -19.64 1.80
CA ILE A 78 2.06 -18.37 1.81
C ILE A 78 2.32 -17.66 0.49
N LYS A 79 1.26 -17.38 -0.26
CA LYS A 79 1.33 -16.70 -1.56
C LYS A 79 1.31 -15.19 -1.37
N ILE A 80 2.16 -14.48 -2.09
CA ILE A 80 2.08 -13.03 -2.17
C ILE A 80 0.85 -12.65 -3.01
N LEU A 81 0.05 -11.72 -2.49
CA LEU A 81 -0.99 -11.02 -3.23
C LEU A 81 -0.54 -9.57 -3.42
N ASP A 82 0.11 -9.32 -4.56
CA ASP A 82 0.49 -7.98 -4.97
C ASP A 82 -0.72 -7.26 -5.59
N LEU A 83 -1.23 -6.28 -4.83
CA LEU A 83 -2.19 -5.30 -5.30
C LEU A 83 -1.62 -3.89 -5.22
N THR A 84 -0.36 -3.74 -4.82
CA THR A 84 0.24 -2.45 -4.48
C THR A 84 0.31 -1.60 -5.73
N HIS A 85 0.95 -2.10 -6.80
CA HIS A 85 1.14 -1.31 -8.00
C HIS A 85 -0.18 -0.88 -8.65
N LEU A 86 -1.15 -1.80 -8.77
CA LEU A 86 -2.50 -1.45 -9.24
C LEU A 86 -3.16 -0.37 -8.38
N SER A 87 -2.98 -0.43 -7.06
CA SER A 87 -3.59 0.52 -6.12
C SER A 87 -2.90 1.88 -6.13
N GLU A 88 -1.65 1.99 -6.58
CA GLU A 88 -0.91 3.26 -6.71
C GLU A 88 -1.58 4.20 -7.73
N PHE A 89 -2.28 3.64 -8.72
CA PHE A 89 -3.09 4.44 -9.65
C PHE A 89 -4.36 4.99 -9.01
N ARG A 90 -4.88 4.35 -7.94
CA ARG A 90 -6.28 4.53 -7.49
C ARG A 90 -6.45 5.60 -6.41
N SER A 91 -5.79 6.74 -6.58
CA SER A 91 -5.96 7.92 -5.72
C SER A 91 -7.41 8.45 -5.71
N ASP A 92 -8.18 8.16 -6.76
CA ASP A 92 -9.61 8.49 -6.93
C ASP A 92 -10.57 7.66 -6.07
N THR A 93 -10.08 6.67 -5.34
CA THR A 93 -10.94 5.72 -4.61
C THR A 93 -11.00 5.94 -3.11
N HIS A 94 -10.29 6.95 -2.59
CA HIS A 94 -10.25 7.20 -1.15
C HIS A 94 -11.58 7.77 -0.61
N PRO A 95 -12.00 7.39 0.61
CA PRO A 95 -13.24 7.87 1.22
C PRO A 95 -13.37 9.40 1.31
N THR A 96 -12.25 10.12 1.34
CA THR A 96 -12.21 11.60 1.43
C THR A 96 -13.02 12.29 0.33
N ILE A 97 -13.05 11.71 -0.88
CA ILE A 97 -13.84 12.24 -2.01
C ILE A 97 -15.35 12.12 -1.72
N TRP A 98 -15.76 11.01 -1.11
CA TRP A 98 -17.16 10.66 -0.86
C TRP A 98 -17.71 11.26 0.44
N LEU A 99 -16.84 11.58 1.40
CA LEU A 99 -17.19 12.24 2.66
C LEU A 99 -17.22 13.77 2.56
N GLY A 100 -17.22 14.31 1.33
CA GLY A 100 -17.35 15.74 1.05
C GLY A 100 -16.09 16.56 1.31
N LYS A 101 -14.90 15.94 1.25
CA LYS A 101 -13.60 16.59 1.47
C LYS A 101 -13.47 17.32 2.82
N LYS A 102 -14.32 16.99 3.81
CA LYS A 102 -14.37 17.71 5.11
C LYS A 102 -13.05 17.66 5.89
N ASP A 103 -12.28 16.59 5.69
CA ASP A 103 -10.98 16.37 6.33
C ASP A 103 -9.81 16.66 5.36
N ALA A 104 -10.08 17.18 4.16
CA ALA A 104 -9.03 17.55 3.22
C ALA A 104 -8.49 18.95 3.58
N VAL A 105 -7.35 18.97 4.26
CA VAL A 105 -6.55 20.20 4.38
C VAL A 105 -5.85 20.41 3.03
N ALA A 106 -6.07 21.57 2.40
CA ALA A 106 -5.46 21.97 1.14
C ALA A 106 -4.02 22.45 1.34
#